data_AF-A0A316X1K7-F1
#
_entry.id   AF-A0A316X1K7-F1
#
_cell.length_a   1.000
_cell.length_b   1.000
_cell.length_c   1.000
_cell.angle_alpha   90.00
_cell.angle_beta   90.00
_cell.angle_gamma   90.00
#
_symmetry.space_group_name_H-M   'P 1'
#
loop_
_entity.id
_entity.type
_entity.pdbx_description
1 polymer ?
#
loop_
_entity_poly.entity_id
_entity_poly.type
_entity_poly.pdbx_seq_one_letter_code
_entity_poly.pdbx_strand_id
1 'polypeptide(L)'
;MKKLLLTLFLIGTFSMSYAQSDYYNDYRRSIADVNWQTVVADLLLSKGQANQIYVLNDRYRDYDTWNRVYVVDPGRWRGDRYSELERILGREKYNTFKKRYYKGQNPVIVYGRNKNDYKKYRKQQEKYNKERSKYYKKQNKHHGHHGDWD
;
A
#
# COMPACT_ATOMS: atom_id res chain seq x y z
N MET A 1 -36.90 10.97 -2.35
CA MET A 1 -36.00 9.82 -2.65
C MET A 1 -34.66 10.01 -1.94
N LYS A 2 -34.46 9.41 -0.76
CA LYS A 2 -33.24 9.58 0.07
C LYS A 2 -32.33 8.35 0.13
N LYS A 3 -32.66 7.26 -0.59
CA LYS A 3 -31.98 5.96 -0.46
C LYS A 3 -30.78 5.75 -1.41
N LEU A 4 -30.53 6.66 -2.36
CA LEU A 4 -29.46 6.51 -3.36
C LEU A 4 -28.11 7.11 -2.94
N LEU A 5 -28.07 8.01 -1.94
CA LEU A 5 -26.82 8.64 -1.49
C LEU A 5 -25.97 7.72 -0.61
N LEU A 6 -26.60 6.84 0.18
CA LEU A 6 -25.92 5.90 1.07
C LEU A 6 -25.23 4.76 0.29
N THR A 7 -25.86 4.27 -0.78
CA THR A 7 -25.33 3.16 -1.60
C THR A 7 -24.08 3.55 -2.40
N LEU A 8 -23.99 4.79 -2.87
CA LEU A 8 -22.80 5.29 -3.58
C LEU A 8 -21.60 5.54 -2.66
N PHE A 9 -21.83 5.93 -1.40
CA PHE A 9 -20.77 6.03 -0.40
C PHE A 9 -20.18 4.66 -0.07
N LEU A 10 -21.03 3.64 0.05
CA LEU A 10 -20.62 2.27 0.35
C LEU A 10 -19.90 1.59 -0.83
N ILE A 11 -20.24 1.85 -2.08
CA ILE A 11 -19.53 1.20 -3.20
C ILE A 11 -18.16 1.88 -3.48
N GLY A 12 -18.05 3.18 -3.21
CA GLY A 12 -16.82 3.97 -3.43
C GLY A 12 -15.73 3.78 -2.37
N THR A 13 -16.10 3.58 -1.09
CA THR A 13 -15.12 3.27 -0.04
C THR A 13 -14.63 1.83 -0.13
N PHE A 14 -15.51 0.88 -0.47
CA PHE A 14 -15.16 -0.53 -0.50
C PHE A 14 -14.19 -0.89 -1.63
N SER A 15 -14.25 -0.23 -2.80
CA SER A 15 -13.32 -0.54 -3.90
C SER A 15 -11.90 0.03 -3.70
N MET A 16 -11.77 1.22 -3.10
CA MET A 16 -10.47 1.79 -2.71
C MET A 16 -9.87 1.08 -1.49
N SER A 17 -10.69 0.76 -0.48
CA SER A 17 -10.21 0.05 0.70
C SER A 17 -9.76 -1.37 0.36
N TYR A 18 -10.43 -2.05 -0.57
CA TYR A 18 -10.06 -3.42 -0.95
C TYR A 18 -8.70 -3.46 -1.64
N ALA A 19 -8.49 -2.62 -2.65
CA ALA A 19 -7.20 -2.56 -3.33
C ALA A 19 -6.06 -2.10 -2.40
N GLN A 20 -6.29 -1.12 -1.52
CA GLN A 20 -5.30 -0.69 -0.52
C GLN A 20 -5.03 -1.78 0.54
N SER A 21 -6.06 -2.56 0.90
CA SER A 21 -5.91 -3.70 1.80
C SER A 21 -5.02 -4.78 1.21
N ASP A 22 -5.05 -5.02 -0.10
CA ASP A 22 -4.18 -6.00 -0.77
C ASP A 22 -2.70 -5.59 -0.67
N TYR A 23 -2.37 -4.30 -0.86
CA TYR A 23 -0.99 -3.83 -0.68
C TYR A 23 -0.50 -3.96 0.77
N TYR A 24 -1.37 -3.67 1.74
CA TYR A 24 -1.03 -3.87 3.15
C TYR A 24 -0.90 -5.36 3.49
N ASN A 25 -1.77 -6.22 2.96
CA ASN A 25 -1.69 -7.67 3.13
C ASN A 25 -0.37 -8.21 2.58
N ASP A 26 0.06 -7.74 1.41
CA ASP A 26 1.36 -8.11 0.84
C ASP A 26 2.53 -7.58 1.68
N TYR A 27 2.43 -6.36 2.23
CA TYR A 27 3.39 -5.86 3.21
C TYR A 27 3.48 -6.79 4.43
N ARG A 28 2.35 -7.23 4.99
CA ARG A 28 2.30 -8.15 6.12
C ARG A 28 2.85 -9.53 5.78
N ARG A 29 2.53 -10.08 4.61
CA ARG A 29 3.10 -11.34 4.10
C ARG A 29 4.62 -11.26 3.92
N SER A 30 5.14 -10.12 3.46
CA SER A 30 6.59 -9.88 3.38
C SER A 30 7.33 -9.91 4.72
N ILE A 31 6.58 -9.92 5.82
CA ILE A 31 7.10 -10.12 7.18
C ILE A 31 6.77 -11.55 7.63
N ALA A 32 5.51 -11.96 7.56
CA ALA A 32 5.02 -13.20 8.15
C ALA A 32 5.55 -14.47 7.45
N ASP A 33 5.80 -14.42 6.14
CA ASP A 33 6.23 -15.59 5.36
C ASP A 33 7.73 -15.90 5.54
N VAL A 34 8.45 -15.06 6.29
CA VAL A 34 9.89 -15.20 6.55
C VAL A 34 10.12 -15.59 8.01
N ASN A 35 10.83 -16.69 8.24
CA ASN A 35 11.31 -17.04 9.56
C ASN A 35 12.54 -16.19 9.92
N TRP A 36 12.33 -15.08 10.62
CA TRP A 36 13.37 -14.11 10.96
C TRP A 36 14.41 -14.64 11.94
N GLN A 37 14.02 -15.55 12.83
CA GLN A 37 14.95 -16.24 13.73
C GLN A 37 15.96 -17.06 12.92
N THR A 38 15.47 -17.82 11.93
CA THR A 38 16.32 -18.55 10.99
C THR A 38 17.19 -17.61 10.15
N VAL A 39 16.65 -16.49 9.66
CA VAL A 39 17.45 -15.48 8.93
C VAL A 39 18.62 -14.98 9.78
N VAL A 40 18.36 -14.65 11.04
CA VAL A 40 19.39 -14.17 11.98
C VAL A 40 20.47 -15.21 12.19
N ALA A 41 20.10 -16.47 12.42
CA ALA A 41 21.04 -17.56 12.63
C ALA A 41 21.84 -17.88 11.37
N ASP A 42 21.16 -18.11 10.24
CA ASP A 42 21.76 -18.54 8.98
C ASP A 42 22.72 -17.52 8.38
N LEU A 43 22.41 -16.24 8.54
CA LEU A 43 23.24 -15.14 8.01
C LEU A 43 24.25 -14.63 9.05
N LEU A 44 24.34 -15.28 10.21
CA LEU A 44 25.22 -14.89 11.32
C LEU A 44 25.11 -13.38 11.61
N LEU A 45 23.87 -12.91 11.83
CA LEU A 45 23.61 -11.50 12.06
C LEU A 45 24.04 -11.11 13.47
N SER A 46 24.64 -9.93 13.60
CA SER A 46 24.92 -9.37 14.92
C SER A 46 23.62 -9.06 15.66
N LYS A 47 23.68 -8.97 17.01
CA LYS A 47 22.54 -8.55 17.83
C LYS A 47 21.95 -7.21 17.35
N GLY A 48 22.82 -6.28 16.93
CA GLY A 48 22.40 -4.99 16.37
C GLY A 48 21.62 -5.13 15.06
N GLN A 49 22.12 -5.95 14.13
CA GLN A 49 21.43 -6.21 12.86
C GLN A 49 20.07 -6.90 13.09
N ALA A 50 20.02 -7.89 13.98
CA ALA A 50 18.78 -8.58 14.34
C ALA A 50 17.74 -7.59 14.91
N ASN A 51 18.14 -6.74 15.86
CA ASN A 51 17.25 -5.72 16.41
C ASN A 51 16.73 -4.74 15.36
N GLN A 52 17.59 -4.30 14.43
CA GLN A 52 17.17 -3.42 13.33
C GLN A 52 16.13 -4.09 12.42
N ILE A 53 16.26 -5.39 12.16
CA ILE A 53 15.26 -6.16 11.40
C ILE A 53 13.94 -6.24 12.16
N TYR A 54 13.98 -6.52 13.47
CA TYR A 54 12.75 -6.56 14.27
C TYR A 54 12.04 -5.22 14.29
N VAL A 55 12.77 -4.11 14.49
CA VAL A 55 12.21 -2.75 14.39
C VAL A 55 11.63 -2.48 13.00
N LEU A 56 12.30 -2.90 11.93
CA LEU A 56 11.79 -2.75 10.57
C LEU A 56 10.49 -3.55 10.35
N ASN A 57 10.43 -4.79 10.84
CA ASN A 57 9.24 -5.64 10.73
C ASN A 57 8.06 -5.09 11.53
N ASP A 58 8.36 -4.37 12.61
CA ASP A 58 7.37 -3.80 13.51
C ASP A 58 6.87 -2.40 13.08
N ARG A 59 7.52 -1.77 12.10
CA ARG A 59 7.31 -0.35 11.73
C ARG A 59 5.86 0.04 11.47
N TYR A 60 5.08 -0.85 10.84
CA TYR A 60 3.67 -0.61 10.51
C TYR A 60 2.84 -1.82 10.96
N ARG A 61 2.46 -1.82 12.24
CA ARG A 61 1.73 -2.92 12.87
C ARG A 61 0.28 -3.04 12.41
N ASP A 62 -0.29 -1.94 11.95
CA ASP A 62 -1.69 -1.82 11.56
C ASP A 62 -1.82 -1.11 10.19
N TYR A 63 -3.00 -1.23 9.60
CA TYR A 63 -3.29 -0.66 8.29
C TYR A 63 -3.23 0.88 8.30
N ASP A 64 -3.69 1.53 9.37
CA ASP A 64 -3.81 2.99 9.40
C ASP A 64 -2.44 3.67 9.44
N THR A 65 -1.49 3.11 10.20
CA THR A 65 -0.09 3.58 10.25
C THR A 65 0.62 3.36 8.91
N TRP A 66 0.39 2.21 8.26
CA TRP A 66 0.91 1.94 6.92
C TRP A 66 0.31 2.89 5.87
N ASN A 67 -1.02 3.06 5.89
CA ASN A 67 -1.77 3.83 4.91
C ASN A 67 -1.39 5.31 4.98
N ARG A 68 -1.17 5.87 6.17
CA ARG A 68 -0.71 7.25 6.33
C ARG A 68 0.57 7.55 5.54
N VAL A 69 1.45 6.57 5.36
CA VAL A 69 2.73 6.73 4.66
C VAL A 69 2.61 6.43 3.17
N TYR A 70 1.80 5.43 2.80
CA TYR A 70 1.77 4.88 1.44
C TYR A 70 0.48 5.14 0.66
N VAL A 71 -0.51 5.88 1.20
CA VAL A 71 -1.79 6.11 0.52
C VAL A 71 -1.64 6.70 -0.90
N VAL A 72 -0.64 7.55 -1.11
CA VAL A 72 -0.39 8.19 -2.41
C VAL A 72 0.30 7.24 -3.40
N ASP A 73 1.21 6.40 -2.91
CA ASP A 73 1.88 5.37 -3.70
C ASP A 73 1.98 4.07 -2.89
N PRO A 74 0.91 3.25 -2.93
CA PRO A 74 0.85 1.96 -2.24
C PRO A 74 1.91 0.98 -2.74
N GLY A 75 2.55 1.21 -3.89
CA GLY A 75 3.61 0.35 -4.40
C GLY A 75 4.97 0.58 -3.74
N ARG A 76 5.19 1.79 -3.17
CA ARG A 76 6.48 2.27 -2.68
C ARG A 76 7.05 1.44 -1.52
N TRP A 77 6.18 0.88 -0.67
CA TRP A 77 6.62 0.13 0.53
C TRP A 77 7.62 -0.98 0.22
N ARG A 78 7.53 -1.60 -0.97
CA ARG A 78 8.44 -2.68 -1.39
C ARG A 78 9.85 -2.14 -1.49
N GLY A 79 10.02 -1.01 -2.18
CA GLY A 79 11.32 -0.35 -2.32
C GLY A 79 11.86 0.02 -0.94
N ASP A 80 11.08 0.77 -0.17
CA ASP A 80 11.48 1.25 1.16
C ASP A 80 11.89 0.10 2.09
N ARG A 81 11.11 -0.99 2.14
CA ARG A 81 11.41 -2.15 2.99
C ARG A 81 12.66 -2.89 2.54
N TYR A 82 12.79 -3.17 1.25
CA TYR A 82 13.89 -4.00 0.74
C TYR A 82 15.21 -3.25 0.64
N SER A 83 15.18 -1.93 0.44
CA SER A 83 16.35 -1.07 0.60
C SER A 83 16.82 -1.00 2.06
N GLU A 84 15.91 -0.91 3.03
CA GLU A 84 16.28 -0.97 4.45
C GLU A 84 16.82 -2.34 4.85
N LEU A 85 16.25 -3.44 4.35
CA LEU A 85 16.80 -4.78 4.57
C LEU A 85 18.22 -4.91 4.00
N GLU A 86 18.45 -4.42 2.78
CA GLU A 86 19.79 -4.42 2.18
C GLU A 86 20.79 -3.59 2.98
N ARG A 87 20.37 -2.42 3.51
CA ARG A 87 21.18 -1.57 4.37
C ARG A 87 21.56 -2.28 5.68
N ILE A 88 20.63 -2.99 6.31
CA ILE A 88 20.87 -3.69 7.58
C ILE A 88 21.75 -4.92 7.37
N LEU A 89 21.47 -5.72 6.35
CA LEU A 89 22.16 -6.98 6.09
C LEU A 89 23.53 -6.78 5.43
N GLY A 90 23.68 -5.71 4.65
CA GLY A 90 24.76 -5.58 3.68
C GLY A 90 24.49 -6.40 2.41
N ARG A 91 25.14 -6.01 1.32
CA ARG A 91 24.87 -6.51 -0.04
C ARG A 91 25.00 -8.03 -0.17
N GLU A 92 26.04 -8.63 0.42
CA GLU A 92 26.31 -10.07 0.32
C GLU A 92 25.23 -10.89 1.03
N LYS A 93 25.00 -10.62 2.32
CA LYS A 93 23.98 -11.31 3.11
C LYS A 93 22.57 -11.08 2.55
N TYR A 94 22.29 -9.89 2.01
CA TYR A 94 21.04 -9.60 1.34
C TYR A 94 20.83 -10.44 0.06
N ASN A 95 21.88 -10.68 -0.73
CA ASN A 95 21.79 -11.58 -1.88
C ASN A 95 21.51 -13.03 -1.46
N THR A 96 22.16 -13.52 -0.38
CA THR A 96 21.89 -14.84 0.19
C THR A 96 20.46 -14.96 0.70
N PHE A 97 19.96 -13.93 1.40
CA PHE A 97 18.57 -13.82 1.84
C PHE A 97 17.60 -13.96 0.65
N LYS A 98 17.78 -13.17 -0.42
CA LYS A 98 16.93 -13.26 -1.62
C LYS A 98 16.98 -14.64 -2.26
N LYS A 99 18.16 -15.26 -2.33
CA LYS A 99 18.31 -16.60 -2.91
C LYS A 99 17.51 -17.64 -2.14
N ARG A 100 17.58 -17.62 -0.81
CA ARG A 100 16.92 -18.60 0.06
C ARG A 100 15.40 -18.40 0.15
N TYR A 101 14.94 -17.17 0.37
CA TYR A 101 13.52 -16.91 0.69
C TYR A 101 12.68 -16.50 -0.52
N TYR A 102 13.31 -16.00 -1.59
CA TYR A 102 12.63 -15.56 -2.80
C TYR A 102 13.09 -16.33 -4.04
N LYS A 103 13.75 -17.48 -3.87
CA LYS A 103 14.27 -18.31 -4.96
C LYS A 103 15.16 -17.51 -5.94
N GLY A 104 15.90 -16.53 -5.42
CA GLY A 104 16.75 -15.62 -6.20
C GLY A 104 16.00 -14.48 -6.89
N GLN A 105 14.68 -14.42 -6.80
CA GLN A 105 13.88 -13.34 -7.34
C GLN A 105 14.04 -12.08 -6.48
N ASN A 106 13.97 -10.91 -7.11
CA ASN A 106 13.89 -9.66 -6.38
C ASN A 106 12.52 -9.60 -5.67
N PRO A 107 12.48 -9.47 -4.33
CA PRO A 107 11.23 -9.49 -3.61
C PRO A 107 10.33 -8.29 -3.93
N VAL A 108 10.88 -7.17 -4.42
CA VAL A 108 10.09 -6.08 -5.01
C VAL A 108 9.25 -6.58 -6.19
N ILE A 109 9.79 -7.49 -7.00
CA ILE A 109 9.08 -8.12 -8.12
C ILE A 109 8.07 -9.14 -7.60
N VAL A 110 8.43 -9.94 -6.58
CA VAL A 110 7.54 -10.97 -6.00
C VAL A 110 6.22 -10.35 -5.56
N TYR A 111 6.27 -9.26 -4.79
CA TYR A 111 5.08 -8.52 -4.35
C TYR A 111 4.60 -7.47 -5.36
N GLY A 112 5.31 -7.31 -6.48
CA GLY A 112 5.03 -6.33 -7.54
C GLY A 112 4.41 -6.94 -8.80
N ARG A 113 4.10 -8.25 -8.80
CA ARG A 113 3.56 -8.97 -9.98
C ARG A 113 2.21 -8.46 -10.46
N ASN A 114 1.43 -7.79 -9.60
CA ASN A 114 0.17 -7.16 -10.00
C ASN A 114 0.36 -5.77 -10.65
N LYS A 115 1.17 -5.69 -11.72
CA LYS A 115 1.36 -4.47 -12.53
C LYS A 115 0.04 -3.88 -13.07
N ASN A 116 -1.00 -4.70 -13.18
CA ASN A 116 -2.33 -4.26 -13.60
C ASN A 116 -3.09 -3.51 -12.49
N ASP A 117 -2.77 -3.71 -11.21
CA ASP A 117 -3.54 -3.12 -10.12
C ASP A 117 -3.27 -1.64 -9.95
N TYR A 118 -2.03 -1.16 -10.10
CA TYR A 118 -1.78 0.29 -10.04
C TYR A 118 -2.47 1.05 -11.19
N LYS A 119 -2.43 0.50 -12.41
CA LYS A 119 -3.11 1.09 -13.58
C LYS A 119 -4.63 1.01 -13.43
N LYS A 120 -5.16 -0.06 -12.85
CA LYS A 120 -6.58 -0.26 -12.54
C LYS A 120 -7.04 0.68 -11.41
N TYR A 121 -6.24 0.81 -10.36
CA TYR A 121 -6.40 1.73 -9.23
C TYR A 121 -6.41 3.18 -9.69
N ARG A 122 -5.38 3.64 -10.41
CA ARG A 122 -5.32 5.01 -10.94
C ARG A 122 -6.52 5.31 -11.84
N LYS A 123 -6.91 4.37 -12.71
CA LYS A 123 -8.11 4.52 -13.54
C LYS A 123 -9.40 4.60 -12.71
N GLN A 124 -9.51 3.84 -11.62
CA GLN A 124 -10.64 3.92 -10.69
C GLN A 124 -10.65 5.26 -9.93
N GLN A 125 -9.50 5.71 -9.43
CA GLN A 125 -9.33 7.01 -8.78
C GLN A 125 -9.71 8.17 -9.71
N GLU A 126 -9.26 8.14 -10.97
CA GLU A 126 -9.59 9.15 -11.98
C GLU A 126 -11.08 9.17 -12.30
N LYS A 127 -11.71 8.00 -12.44
CA LYS A 127 -13.17 7.90 -12.61
C LYS A 127 -13.91 8.49 -11.43
N TYR A 128 -13.52 8.13 -10.21
CA TYR A 128 -14.10 8.68 -8.98
C TYR A 128 -13.99 10.21 -8.93
N ASN A 129 -12.80 10.76 -9.17
CA ASN A 129 -12.59 12.22 -9.15
C ASN A 129 -13.42 12.92 -10.23
N LYS A 130 -13.56 12.32 -11.42
CA LYS A 130 -14.38 12.85 -12.52
C LYS A 130 -15.86 12.84 -12.19
N GLU A 131 -16.37 11.77 -11.57
CA GLU A 131 -17.76 11.68 -11.13
C GLU A 131 -18.08 12.67 -10.00
N ARG A 132 -17.18 12.78 -9.03
CA ARG A 132 -17.27 13.77 -7.95
C ARG A 132 -17.27 15.21 -8.49
N SER A 133 -16.42 15.52 -9.47
CA SER A 133 -16.41 16.82 -10.16
C SER A 133 -17.73 17.12 -10.88
N LYS A 134 -18.31 16.13 -11.57
CA LYS A 134 -19.62 16.26 -12.23
C LYS A 134 -20.74 16.50 -11.22
N TYR A 135 -20.73 15.79 -10.10
CA TYR A 135 -21.69 15.97 -9.02
C TYR A 135 -21.66 17.39 -8.45
N TYR A 136 -20.48 17.91 -8.10
CA TYR A 136 -20.33 19.28 -7.61
C TYR A 136 -20.76 20.33 -8.64
N LYS A 137 -20.41 20.15 -9.92
CA LYS A 137 -20.89 21.02 -11.01
C LYS A 137 -22.41 21.00 -11.16
N LYS A 138 -23.04 19.83 -10.96
CA LYS A 138 -24.50 19.71 -11.02
C LYS A 138 -25.16 20.41 -9.83
N GLN A 139 -24.64 20.25 -8.61
CA GLN A 139 -25.12 20.97 -7.43
C GLN A 139 -25.01 22.49 -7.62
N ASN A 140 -23.87 23.01 -8.06
CA ASN A 140 -23.69 24.45 -8.26
C ASN A 140 -24.57 25.05 -9.37
N LYS A 141 -25.01 24.25 -10.35
CA LYS A 141 -26.01 24.69 -11.35
C LYS A 141 -27.42 24.82 -10.78
N HIS A 142 -27.75 24.11 -9.71
CA HIS A 142 -29.08 24.18 -9.07
C HIS A 142 -29.20 25.31 -8.03
N HIS A 143 -28.09 25.98 -7.68
CA HIS A 143 -28.07 27.10 -6.74
C HIS A 143 -28.00 28.49 -7.40
N GLY A 144 -28.07 28.56 -8.74
CA GLY A 144 -27.92 29.81 -9.50
C GLY A 144 -29.21 30.56 -9.88
N HIS A 145 -30.37 30.17 -9.35
CA HIS A 145 -31.65 30.86 -9.62
C HIS A 145 -32.33 31.25 -8.30
N HIS A 146 -31.87 32.33 -7.68
CA HIS A 146 -32.68 33.16 -6.81
C HIS A 146 -31.93 34.47 -6.56
N GLY A 147 -32.32 35.52 -7.28
CA GLY A 147 -31.71 36.83 -7.12
C GLY A 147 -32.23 37.86 -8.10
N ASP A 148 -33.55 37.89 -8.33
CA ASP A 148 -34.23 39.10 -8.82
C ASP A 148 -35.26 39.47 -7.74
N TRP A 149 -34.98 40.57 -7.03
CA TRP A 149 -35.94 41.30 -6.20
C TRP A 149 -36.03 42.69 -6.82
N ASP A 150 -37.11 42.94 -7.54
CA ASP A 150 -37.69 44.27 -7.78
C ASP A 150 -39.06 44.32 -7.11
#